data_AF-A0A3C1CJ21-F1
#
_entry.id   AF-A0A3C1CJ21-F1
#
_cell.length_a   1.000
_cell.length_b   1.000
_cell.length_c   1.000
_cell.angle_alpha   90.00
_cell.angle_beta   90.00
_cell.angle_gamma   90.00
#
_symmetry.space_group_name_H-M   'P 1'
#
loop_
_entity.id
_entity.type
_entity.pdbx_description
1 polymer ?
#
loop_
_entity_poly.entity_id
_entity_poly.type
_entity_poly.pdbx_seq_one_letter_code
_entity_poly.pdbx_strand_id
1 'polypeptide(L)' 'MRMIMGLDWPGSGTVTVSGRRYHDLPWPLREVGGLLEAKSIHPGRSARSHLLTLARSNAIARKRVDEVLELV' A
#
# COMPACT_ATOMS: atom_id res chain seq x y z
N MET A 1 7.68 -6.10 -8.44
CA MET A 1 7.16 -5.10 -7.48
C MET A 1 8.03 -4.94 -6.23
N ARG A 2 8.43 -6.03 -5.56
CA ARG A 2 9.23 -6.00 -4.33
C ARG A 2 10.49 -5.10 -4.40
N MET A 3 11.26 -5.17 -5.49
CA MET A 3 12.42 -4.28 -5.71
C MET A 3 12.06 -2.78 -5.74
N ILE A 4 10.91 -2.41 -6.31
CA ILE A 4 10.45 -1.01 -6.37
C ILE A 4 10.16 -0.49 -4.97
N MET A 5 9.56 -1.33 -4.12
CA MET A 5 9.21 -1.01 -2.74
C MET A 5 10.41 -1.15 -1.77
N GLY A 6 11.61 -1.46 -2.27
CA GLY A 6 12.81 -1.66 -1.45
C GLY A 6 12.83 -2.95 -0.64
N LEU A 7 11.98 -3.92 -0.98
CA LEU A 7 11.92 -5.22 -0.28
C LEU A 7 12.94 -6.24 -0.78
N ASP A 8 13.46 -6.03 -2.00
CA ASP A 8 14.55 -6.81 -2.59
C ASP A 8 15.57 -5.83 -3.22
N TRP A 9 16.83 -6.24 -3.39
CA TRP A 9 17.88 -5.41 -3.99
C TRP A 9 17.92 -5.56 -5.53
N PRO A 10 17.91 -4.46 -6.31
CA PRO A 10 17.93 -4.53 -7.76
C PRO A 10 19.35 -4.74 -8.33
N GLY A 11 19.52 -5.78 -9.16
CA GLY A 11 20.75 -6.10 -9.89
C GLY A 11 21.44 -4.94 -10.59
N SER A 12 20.65 -4.12 -11.28
CA SER A 12 21.05 -2.91 -11.98
C SER A 12 19.80 -2.09 -12.33
N GLY A 13 20.00 -0.85 -12.78
CA GLY A 13 18.91 0.05 -13.18
C GLY A 13 18.25 0.76 -12.00
N THR A 14 17.27 1.61 -12.30
CA THR A 14 16.54 2.41 -11.32
C THR A 14 15.07 2.52 -11.68
N VAL A 15 14.20 2.62 -10.67
CA VAL A 15 12.77 2.87 -10.85
C VAL A 15 12.37 4.11 -10.07
N THR A 16 11.53 4.93 -10.69
CA THR A 16 10.92 6.10 -10.07
C THR A 16 9.40 6.01 -10.15
N VAL A 17 8.72 6.49 -9.11
CA VAL A 17 7.28 6.76 -9.07
C VAL A 17 7.11 8.27 -9.05
N SER A 18 6.37 8.83 -10.00
CA SER A 18 6.14 10.29 -10.08
C SER A 18 7.44 11.11 -10.04
N GLY A 19 8.50 10.60 -10.68
CA GLY A 19 9.81 11.24 -10.74
C GLY A 19 10.70 11.09 -9.50
N ARG A 20 10.28 10.35 -8.47
CA ARG A 20 11.06 10.10 -7.23
C ARG A 20 11.25 8.60 -6.98
N ARG A 21 12.29 8.18 -6.26
CA ARG A 21 12.36 6.77 -5.83
C ARG A 21 11.31 6.53 -4.75
N TYR A 22 10.83 5.30 -4.61
CA TYR A 22 9.78 4.96 -3.64
C TYR A 22 10.14 5.37 -2.19
N HIS A 23 11.41 5.19 -1.79
CA HIS A 23 11.90 5.57 -0.46
C HIS A 23 12.10 7.09 -0.26
N ASP A 24 12.10 7.87 -1.35
CA ASP A 24 12.20 9.33 -1.30
C ASP A 24 10.82 10.00 -1.18
N LEU A 25 9.72 9.23 -1.27
CA LEU A 25 8.37 9.74 -1.09
C LEU A 25 8.15 10.08 0.40
N PRO A 26 7.67 11.29 0.74
CA PRO A 26 7.41 11.65 2.12
C PRO A 26 6.40 10.71 2.81
N TRP A 27 5.41 10.23 2.04
CA TRP A 27 4.34 9.34 2.51
C TRP A 27 4.05 8.27 1.44
N PRO A 28 4.93 7.26 1.27
CA PRO A 28 4.86 6.34 0.12
C PRO A 28 3.51 5.63 -0.02
N LEU A 29 2.89 5.23 1.10
CA LEU A 29 1.60 4.53 1.12
C LEU A 29 0.38 5.42 0.88
N ARG A 30 0.55 6.75 0.77
CA ARG A 30 -0.50 7.65 0.26
C ARG A 30 -0.41 7.85 -1.25
N GLU A 31 0.73 7.53 -1.84
CA GLU A 31 1.05 7.73 -3.26
C GLU A 31 0.90 6.42 -4.04
N VAL A 32 1.34 5.30 -3.43
CA VAL A 32 1.42 3.99 -4.09
C VAL A 32 0.96 2.89 -3.14
N GLY A 33 -0.05 2.14 -3.58
CA GLY A 33 -0.44 0.87 -2.97
C GLY A 33 0.28 -0.30 -3.63
N GLY A 34 0.63 -1.33 -2.86
CA GLY A 34 1.20 -2.58 -3.36
C GLY A 34 0.51 -3.80 -2.77
N LEU A 35 -0.14 -4.60 -3.61
CA LEU A 35 -0.62 -5.94 -3.26
C LEU A 35 0.42 -6.95 -3.72
N LEU A 36 1.26 -7.41 -2.80
CA LEU A 36 2.35 -8.35 -3.12
C LEU A 36 1.89 -9.80 -3.05
N GLU A 37 0.97 -10.10 -2.13
CA GLU A 37 0.41 -11.44 -1.97
C GLU A 37 -1.09 -11.38 -1.73
N ALA A 38 -1.86 -11.90 -2.68
CA ALA A 38 -3.33 -11.84 -2.65
C ALA A 38 -3.93 -12.70 -1.52
N LYS A 39 -3.20 -13.68 -1.00
CA LYS A 39 -3.66 -14.61 0.04
C LYS A 39 -3.21 -14.24 1.45
N SER A 40 -2.42 -13.19 1.62
CA SER A 40 -1.94 -12.72 2.93
C SER A 40 -3.02 -11.95 3.69
N ILE A 41 -4.19 -12.57 3.87
CA ILE A 41 -5.31 -12.03 4.63
C ILE A 41 -5.38 -12.71 6.00
N HIS A 42 -5.76 -11.96 7.02
CA HIS A 42 -6.01 -12.52 8.35
C HIS A 42 -7.46 -13.04 8.38
N PRO A 43 -7.71 -14.35 8.49
CA PRO A 43 -9.07 -14.92 8.34
C PRO A 43 -10.07 -14.41 9.38
N GLY A 44 -9.61 -14.05 10.58
CA GLY A 44 -10.44 -13.46 11.63
C GLY A 44 -10.77 -11.96 11.46
N ARG A 45 -10.35 -11.29 10.38
CA ARG A 45 -10.64 -9.86 10.13
C ARG A 45 -11.64 -9.71 9.00
N SER A 46 -12.68 -8.91 9.22
CA SER A 46 -13.53 -8.44 8.13
C SER A 46 -12.75 -7.53 7.16
N ALA A 47 -13.19 -7.43 5.91
CA ALA A 47 -12.62 -6.53 4.92
C ALA A 47 -12.54 -5.08 5.45
N ARG A 48 -13.60 -4.61 6.11
CA ARG A 48 -13.64 -3.31 6.78
C ARG A 48 -12.54 -3.15 7.83
N SER A 49 -12.35 -4.15 8.69
CA SER A 49 -11.33 -4.10 9.76
C SER A 49 -9.90 -4.09 9.18
N HIS A 50 -9.69 -4.86 8.11
CA HIS A 50 -8.42 -4.85 7.38
C HIS A 50 -8.13 -3.47 6.76
N LEU A 51 -9.07 -2.91 6.01
CA LEU A 51 -8.94 -1.58 5.40
C LEU A 51 -8.78 -0.46 6.45
N LEU A 52 -9.48 -0.55 7.59
CA LEU A 52 -9.33 0.41 8.68
C LEU A 52 -7.92 0.35 9.31
N THR A 53 -7.33 -0.84 9.40
CA THR A 53 -5.95 -1.00 9.87
C THR A 53 -4.97 -0.31 8.93
N LEU A 54 -5.11 -0.55 7.63
CA LEU A 54 -4.30 0.11 6.59
C LEU A 54 -4.48 1.64 6.62
N ALA A 55 -5.71 2.10 6.80
CA ALA A 55 -5.99 3.53 6.83
C ALA A 55 -5.34 4.22 8.05
N ARG A 56 -5.45 3.60 9.23
CA ARG A 56 -4.88 4.14 10.48
C ARG A 56 -3.36 4.23 10.44
N SER A 57 -2.67 3.22 9.93
CA SER A 57 -1.20 3.23 9.87
C SER A 57 -0.64 4.23 8.86
N ASN A 58 -1.47 4.73 7.93
CA ASN A 58 -1.05 5.64 6.85
C ASN A 58 -1.73 7.02 6.91
N ALA A 59 -2.39 7.31 8.05
CA ALA A 59 -3.17 8.52 8.27
C ALA A 59 -4.15 8.82 7.12
N ILE A 60 -4.79 7.78 6.58
CA ILE A 60 -5.87 7.89 5.60
C ILE A 60 -7.19 8.01 6.36
N ALA A 61 -8.07 8.91 5.93
CA ALA A 61 -9.33 9.16 6.59
C ALA A 61 -10.20 7.90 6.62
N ARG A 62 -10.89 7.65 7.75
CA ARG A 62 -11.83 6.53 7.90
C ARG A 62 -12.88 6.49 6.79
N LYS A 63 -13.36 7.66 6.35
CA LYS A 63 -14.33 7.80 5.24
C LYS A 63 -13.87 7.07 3.97
N ARG A 64 -12.55 7.05 3.70
CA ARG A 64 -12.00 6.37 2.52
C ARG A 64 -12.24 4.85 2.55
N VAL A 65 -12.32 4.25 3.74
CA VAL A 65 -12.66 2.83 3.89
C VAL A 65 -14.07 2.56 3.41
N ASP A 66 -15.01 3.45 3.76
CA ASP A 66 -16.41 3.33 3.37
C ASP A 66 -16.56 3.48 1.85
N GLU A 67 -15.95 4.53 1.29
CA GLU A 67 -15.94 4.79 -0.16
C GLU A 67 -15.40 3.62 -1.00
N VAL A 68 -14.36 2.92 -0.51
CA VAL A 68 -13.76 1.80 -1.25
C VAL A 68 -14.60 0.53 -1.12
N LEU A 69 -15.25 0.31 0.01
CA LEU A 69 -16.15 -0.83 0.19
C LEU A 69 -17.42 -0.72 -0.65
N GLU A 70 -17.83 0.51 -1.02
CA GLU A 70 -18.96 0.76 -1.92
C GLU A 70 -18.65 0.43 -3.40
N LEU A 71 -17.38 0.16 -3.76
CA LEU A 71 -16.97 -0.16 -5.13
C LEU A 71 -17.13 -1.65 -5.50
N VAL A 72 -17.52 -2.52 -4.55
CA VAL A 72 -17.54 -3.98 -4.71
C VAL A 72 -18.87 -4.61 -4.31
#